data_AF-A0A2V9UBC4-F1
#
_entry.id   AF-A0A2V9UBC4-F1
#
_cell.length_a   1.000
_cell.length_b   1.000
_cell.length_c   1.000
_cell.angle_alpha   90.00
_cell.angle_beta   90.00
_cell.angle_gamma   90.00
#
_symmetry.space_group_name_H-M   'P 1'
#
loop_
_entity.id
_entity.type
_entity.pdbx_description
1 polymer ?
#
loop_
_entity_poly.entity_id
_entity_poly.type
_entity_poly.pdbx_seq_one_letter_code
_entity_poly.pdbx_strand_id
1 'polypeptide(L)'
;MMNDAHNTKREDPSASSGQAVCPSKKLDVERRAARPERAEGSSPVGLSRAAFEAQIRHTSGPEYWRSLEELAGTPEFQEMLHREFPKGASEWVDSVSRRGFLQLMGASLALAGMTGCTKLPLEPIVPYVRQPEEVIPGRPRFYATAVTLSGYASPVLVESHLGRPTKIEGNDKHPASLGGTDIFTQAAILGMYDPDRSQTITNRGDVDSWSAFLKETKGPLTVQKGLGGAGIRILTQTISSPTLADQLRAFLKIYPQAKWHVYEPVNRDNVLEGAKLAFGQPVETRYDFSKADVIVSLDADFLYAGFPGNTRYIRDFAKRRNPDGQMSRFYAIECTPTSTGAKADHRLPVRAVDIEGFVRAVASGYGIVPDVDIRLDGNESGLFKALMGDLGRHHGSCVVIPGEHQPPLVHALAHAINDAL
;
A
#
# COMPACT_ATOMS: atom_id res chain seq x y z
N MET A 1 -40.17 6.31 83.20
CA MET A 1 -40.05 5.33 82.10
C MET A 1 -39.51 6.08 80.89
N MET A 2 -38.37 6.75 81.04
CA MET A 2 -37.01 6.21 80.84
C MET A 2 -36.87 5.60 79.43
N ASN A 3 -36.42 6.37 78.43
CA ASN A 3 -35.05 6.89 78.21
C ASN A 3 -34.15 5.79 77.60
N ASP A 4 -33.36 5.98 76.55
CA ASP A 4 -32.70 7.19 76.00
C ASP A 4 -32.44 6.96 74.49
N ALA A 5 -32.77 7.88 73.57
CA ALA A 5 -32.13 9.17 73.27
C ALA A 5 -30.92 8.98 72.32
N HIS A 6 -30.62 9.83 71.33
CA HIS A 6 -31.21 11.06 70.80
C HIS A 6 -30.47 11.32 69.45
N ASN A 7 -31.16 11.70 68.37
CA ASN A 7 -31.41 13.10 67.98
C ASN A 7 -30.12 13.81 67.52
N THR A 8 -29.95 14.18 66.26
CA THR A 8 -30.48 15.40 65.60
C THR A 8 -29.64 15.53 64.31
N LYS A 9 -29.97 16.19 63.20
CA LYS A 9 -30.95 17.22 62.85
C LYS A 9 -30.96 17.28 61.31
N ARG A 10 -32.12 17.61 60.74
CA ARG A 10 -32.22 18.24 59.41
C ARG A 10 -31.58 19.63 59.48
N GLU A 11 -30.96 20.09 58.39
CA GLU A 11 -31.17 21.41 57.78
C GLU A 11 -30.35 21.56 56.49
N ASP A 12 -30.83 22.44 55.62
CA ASP A 12 -30.61 22.56 54.18
C ASP A 12 -29.14 22.77 53.73
N PRO A 13 -28.91 22.79 52.40
CA PRO A 13 -28.40 24.05 51.89
C PRO A 13 -29.08 24.54 50.60
N SER A 14 -29.55 25.77 50.72
CA SER A 14 -29.68 26.76 49.66
C SER A 14 -28.38 26.95 48.86
N ALA A 15 -28.56 27.31 47.60
CA ALA A 15 -27.53 27.68 46.65
C ALA A 15 -26.53 28.72 47.20
N SER A 16 -25.24 28.40 47.09
CA SER A 16 -24.18 29.40 46.97
C SER A 16 -23.23 28.96 45.88
N SER A 17 -23.17 29.78 44.83
CA SER A 17 -22.15 29.81 43.80
C SER A 17 -20.74 29.66 44.39
N GLY A 18 -20.17 28.47 44.25
CA GLY A 18 -18.76 28.19 44.51
C GLY A 18 -18.17 27.57 43.25
N GLN A 19 -17.51 28.40 42.44
CA GLN A 19 -16.61 27.94 41.41
C GLN A 19 -15.57 27.02 42.06
N ALA A 20 -15.67 25.71 41.83
CA ALA A 20 -14.57 24.82 42.05
C ALA A 20 -13.54 25.09 40.96
N VAL A 21 -12.68 26.06 41.22
CA VAL A 21 -11.45 26.31 40.48
C VAL A 21 -10.61 25.04 40.59
N CYS A 22 -10.64 24.19 39.57
CA CYS A 22 -9.55 23.25 39.32
C CYS A 22 -8.26 24.09 39.26
N PRO A 23 -7.24 23.81 40.08
CA PRO A 23 -5.98 24.51 39.92
C PRO A 23 -5.44 24.16 38.53
N SER A 24 -5.44 25.16 37.65
CA SER A 24 -4.78 25.11 36.35
C SER A 24 -3.28 24.96 36.57
N LYS A 25 -2.84 23.72 36.82
CA LYS A 25 -1.45 23.35 36.59
C LYS A 25 -1.22 23.48 35.10
N LYS A 26 -0.41 24.49 34.74
CA LYS A 26 0.24 24.57 33.44
C LYS A 26 0.74 23.16 33.10
N LEU A 27 0.33 22.64 31.96
CA LEU A 27 0.93 21.46 31.36
C LEU A 27 2.35 21.87 30.95
N ASP A 28 3.27 21.77 31.90
CA ASP A 28 4.69 21.76 31.62
C ASP A 28 4.95 20.50 30.79
N VAL A 29 5.25 20.72 29.52
CA VAL A 29 5.73 19.74 28.53
C VAL A 29 7.16 19.35 28.91
N GLU A 30 7.36 18.83 30.12
CA GLU A 30 8.68 18.40 30.60
C GLU A 30 8.48 17.32 31.66
N ARG A 31 8.32 16.08 31.18
CA ARG A 31 8.72 14.83 31.85
C ARG A 31 8.43 13.64 30.92
N ARG A 32 9.18 13.57 29.81
CA ARG A 32 9.53 12.26 29.25
C ARG A 32 10.58 11.69 30.20
N ALA A 33 10.20 10.61 30.88
CA ALA A 33 11.14 9.77 31.61
C ALA A 33 12.34 9.46 30.69
N ALA A 34 13.53 9.70 31.23
CA ALA A 34 14.80 9.51 30.54
C ALA A 34 14.83 8.13 29.89
N ARG A 35 14.86 8.14 28.56
CA ARG A 35 15.25 6.99 27.75
C ARG A 35 16.70 6.69 28.17
N PRO A 36 17.07 5.44 28.51
CA PRO A 36 18.46 5.13 28.77
C PRO A 36 19.27 5.58 27.56
N GLU A 37 20.33 6.36 27.82
CA GLU A 37 21.30 6.76 26.81
C GLU A 37 21.65 5.50 26.02
N ARG A 38 21.29 5.51 24.73
CA ARG A 38 21.88 4.56 23.80
C ARG A 38 23.37 4.80 23.94
N ALA A 39 24.09 3.76 24.38
CA ALA A 39 25.54 3.72 24.32
C ALA A 39 25.95 4.36 23.00
N GLU A 40 26.61 5.52 23.09
CA GLU A 40 27.26 6.14 21.95
C GLU A 40 28.08 5.03 21.33
N GLY A 41 27.73 4.67 20.09
CA GLY A 41 28.51 3.72 19.31
C GLY A 41 29.92 4.27 19.33
N SER A 42 30.81 3.57 20.04
CA SER A 42 32.20 3.92 20.17
C SER A 42 32.79 3.89 18.77
N SER A 43 32.83 5.04 18.11
CA SER A 43 33.76 5.27 17.02
C SER A 43 35.14 4.96 17.58
N PRO A 44 35.97 4.18 16.88
CA PRO A 44 37.34 4.01 17.31
C PRO A 44 37.98 5.41 17.21
N VAL A 45 38.45 5.94 18.34
CA VAL A 45 39.07 7.27 18.54
C VAL A 45 38.08 8.38 18.98
N GLY A 46 38.29 8.90 20.20
CA GLY A 46 37.39 9.80 20.91
C GLY A 46 37.57 11.28 20.59
N LEU A 47 36.78 11.79 19.64
CA LEU A 47 36.58 13.22 19.43
C LEU A 47 35.10 13.60 19.51
N SER A 48 34.81 14.66 20.26
CA SER A 48 33.44 15.13 20.49
C SER A 48 32.90 15.91 19.28
N ARG A 49 31.61 15.76 19.01
CA ARG A 49 30.88 16.45 17.93
C ARG A 49 31.05 17.98 17.92
N ALA A 50 31.20 18.59 19.09
CA ALA A 50 31.41 20.04 19.23
C ALA A 50 32.74 20.52 18.59
N ALA A 51 33.77 19.67 18.57
CA ALA A 51 35.06 20.00 17.96
C ALA A 51 34.96 20.09 16.42
N PHE A 52 34.22 19.16 15.80
CA PHE A 52 33.96 19.16 14.35
C PHE A 52 33.18 20.40 13.90
N GLU A 53 32.15 20.79 14.65
CA GLU A 53 31.32 21.95 14.34
C GLU A 53 32.08 23.28 14.44
N ALA A 54 33.13 23.36 15.27
CA ALA A 54 34.00 24.53 15.34
C ALA A 54 34.93 24.62 14.13
N GLN A 55 35.48 23.49 13.66
CA GLN A 55 36.43 23.43 12.55
C GLN A 55 35.76 23.76 11.20
N ILE A 56 34.53 23.27 10.99
CA ILE A 56 33.73 23.57 9.78
C ILE A 56 33.42 25.06 9.64
N ARG A 57 33.27 25.81 10.75
CA ARG A 57 32.97 27.26 10.69
C ARG A 57 34.14 28.09 10.16
N HIS A 58 35.35 27.54 10.16
CA HIS A 58 36.56 28.24 9.72
C HIS A 58 37.01 27.87 8.30
N THR A 59 36.40 26.87 7.67
CA THR A 59 36.72 26.46 6.29
C THR A 59 35.85 27.23 5.29
N SER A 60 36.47 27.99 4.38
CA SER A 60 35.78 28.74 3.32
C SER A 60 36.30 28.37 1.93
N GLY A 61 35.75 27.27 1.39
CA GLY A 61 36.06 26.75 0.05
C GLY A 61 35.45 25.37 -0.18
N PRO A 62 35.42 24.85 -1.43
CA PRO A 62 34.93 23.52 -1.73
C PRO A 62 36.01 22.48 -1.42
N GLU A 63 36.26 22.25 -0.14
CA GLU A 63 37.14 21.18 0.34
C GLU A 63 36.29 19.92 0.53
N TYR A 64 36.49 18.93 -0.34
CA TYR A 64 35.73 17.69 -0.33
C TYR A 64 36.44 16.66 0.56
N TRP A 65 35.75 16.19 1.58
CA TRP A 65 36.20 15.13 2.49
C TRP A 65 35.33 13.89 2.31
N ARG A 66 35.91 12.71 2.49
CA ARG A 66 35.27 11.40 2.31
C ARG A 66 34.79 10.80 3.62
N SER A 67 35.41 11.18 4.73
CA SER A 67 34.96 10.80 6.07
C SER A 67 35.16 11.94 7.08
N LEU A 68 34.52 11.83 8.24
CA LEU A 68 34.64 12.85 9.29
C LEU A 68 36.05 12.87 9.89
N GLU A 69 36.71 11.71 9.94
CA GLU A 69 38.08 11.56 10.43
C GLU A 69 39.09 12.31 9.54
N GLU A 70 38.86 12.35 8.22
CA GLU A 70 39.63 13.14 7.26
C GLU A 70 39.47 14.64 7.53
N LEU A 71 38.24 15.10 7.79
CA LEU A 71 37.95 16.49 8.10
C LEU A 71 38.56 16.95 9.44
N ALA A 72 38.64 16.07 10.45
CA ALA A 72 39.29 16.39 11.71
C ALA A 72 40.82 16.39 11.65
N GLY A 73 41.42 15.78 10.62
CA GLY A 73 42.87 15.71 10.47
C GLY A 73 43.57 15.06 11.66
N THR A 74 42.94 14.04 12.25
CA THR A 74 43.45 13.43 13.49
C THR A 74 44.81 12.77 13.28
N PRO A 75 45.71 12.77 14.29
CA PRO A 75 47.00 12.08 14.20
C PRO A 75 46.85 10.61 13.84
N GLU A 76 45.79 9.95 14.32
CA GLU A 76 45.50 8.54 14.06
C GLU A 76 45.02 8.31 12.62
N PHE A 77 44.24 9.22 12.04
CA PHE A 77 43.83 9.16 10.64
C PHE A 77 45.00 9.48 9.70
N GLN A 78 45.85 10.44 10.06
CA GLN A 78 47.10 10.72 9.35
C GLN A 78 48.06 9.51 9.43
N GLU A 79 48.17 8.87 10.59
CA GLU A 79 48.97 7.65 10.72
C GLU A 79 48.36 6.46 9.97
N MET A 80 47.02 6.37 9.87
CA MET A 80 46.33 5.40 9.02
C MET A 80 46.60 5.65 7.53
N LEU A 81 46.52 6.90 7.06
CA LEU A 81 46.90 7.32 5.71
C LEU A 81 48.37 6.98 5.41
N HIS A 82 49.26 7.22 6.36
CA HIS A 82 50.67 6.85 6.24
C HIS A 82 50.93 5.33 6.39
N ARG A 83 50.01 4.56 6.99
CA ARG A 83 50.08 3.09 7.17
C ARG A 83 49.24 2.28 6.19
N GLU A 84 48.53 2.90 5.24
CA GLU A 84 47.93 2.19 4.11
C GLU A 84 48.99 1.38 3.32
N PHE A 85 50.25 1.79 3.44
CA PHE A 85 51.40 0.97 3.04
C PHE A 85 52.22 0.53 4.28
N PRO A 86 52.74 -0.71 4.31
CA PRO A 86 53.54 -1.21 5.42
C PRO A 86 54.73 -0.30 5.77
N LYS A 87 55.13 -0.23 7.05
CA LYS A 87 56.36 0.46 7.47
C LYS A 87 57.54 -0.06 6.61
N GLY A 88 58.14 0.81 5.80
CA GLY A 88 59.20 0.49 4.83
C GLY A 88 58.80 0.58 3.34
N ALA A 89 57.54 0.83 3.00
CA ALA A 89 57.10 0.93 1.60
C ALA A 89 57.63 2.16 0.84
N SER A 90 57.94 3.24 1.55
CA SER A 90 58.58 4.46 1.01
C SER A 90 60.10 4.48 1.18
N GLU A 91 60.68 3.52 1.91
CA GLU A 91 62.12 3.34 2.03
C GLU A 91 62.60 2.41 0.91
N TRP A 92 62.62 2.92 -0.32
CA TRP A 92 63.37 2.30 -1.41
C TRP A 92 64.87 2.56 -1.23
N VAL A 93 65.45 1.89 -0.25
CA VAL A 93 66.91 1.75 -0.14
C VAL A 93 67.29 0.47 -0.88
N ASP A 94 67.30 0.58 -2.21
CA ASP A 94 68.21 -0.06 -3.17
C ASP A 94 67.52 -0.13 -4.55
N SER A 95 68.29 0.04 -5.62
CA SER A 95 67.80 -0.18 -6.99
C SER A 95 67.20 -1.57 -7.07
N VAL A 96 65.89 -1.68 -7.34
CA VAL A 96 65.22 -2.96 -7.34
C VAL A 96 65.85 -3.86 -8.40
N SER A 97 66.71 -4.78 -7.97
CA SER A 97 67.18 -5.84 -8.86
C SER A 97 65.95 -6.57 -9.38
N ARG A 98 65.92 -6.88 -10.67
CA ARG A 98 64.80 -7.61 -11.32
C ARG A 98 64.37 -8.85 -10.51
N ARG A 99 65.32 -9.46 -9.78
CA ARG A 99 65.11 -10.58 -8.87
C ARG A 99 64.36 -10.21 -7.58
N GLY A 100 64.70 -9.09 -6.93
CA GLY A 100 64.02 -8.61 -5.74
C GLY A 100 62.56 -8.22 -6.02
N PHE A 101 62.30 -7.58 -7.17
CA PHE A 101 60.94 -7.29 -7.63
C PHE A 101 60.11 -8.57 -7.81
N LEU A 102 60.67 -9.57 -8.51
CA LEU A 102 59.99 -10.84 -8.75
C LEU A 102 59.77 -11.65 -7.47
N GLN A 103 60.68 -11.56 -6.49
CA GLN A 103 60.51 -12.18 -5.18
C GLN A 103 59.39 -11.51 -4.38
N LEU A 104 59.33 -10.18 -4.34
CA LEU A 104 58.26 -9.45 -3.65
C LEU A 104 56.90 -9.66 -4.32
N MET A 105 56.83 -9.56 -5.65
CA MET A 105 55.61 -9.87 -6.39
C MET A 105 55.17 -11.32 -6.21
N GLY A 106 56.10 -12.28 -6.25
CA GLY A 106 55.82 -13.69 -6.01
C GLY A 106 55.32 -13.95 -4.59
N ALA A 107 55.92 -13.31 -3.58
CA ALA A 107 55.50 -13.43 -2.18
C ALA A 107 54.11 -12.82 -1.96
N SER A 108 53.83 -11.64 -2.54
CA SER A 108 52.51 -11.00 -2.48
C SER A 108 51.43 -11.80 -3.17
N LEU A 109 51.72 -12.40 -4.35
CA LEU A 109 50.81 -13.31 -5.05
C LEU A 109 50.57 -14.61 -4.27
N ALA A 110 51.59 -15.15 -3.60
CA ALA A 110 51.45 -16.33 -2.77
C ALA A 110 50.58 -16.06 -1.52
N LEU A 111 50.78 -14.94 -0.84
CA LEU A 111 49.97 -14.52 0.32
C LEU A 111 48.52 -14.20 -0.07
N ALA A 112 48.29 -13.53 -1.21
CA ALA A 112 46.96 -13.30 -1.75
C ALA A 112 46.29 -14.60 -2.26
N GLY A 113 47.07 -15.56 -2.75
CA GLY A 113 46.59 -16.89 -3.16
C GLY A 113 46.18 -17.78 -1.98
N MET A 114 46.79 -17.59 -0.80
CA MET A 114 46.44 -18.35 0.41
C MET A 114 45.08 -17.96 1.00
N THR A 115 44.58 -16.74 0.78
CA THR A 115 43.21 -16.35 1.18
C THR A 115 42.15 -16.81 0.15
N GLY A 116 42.56 -17.08 -1.10
CA GLY A 116 41.69 -17.60 -2.16
C GLY A 116 41.33 -19.09 -2.02
N CYS A 117 42.07 -19.85 -1.21
CA CYS A 117 41.81 -21.27 -0.92
C CYS A 117 41.19 -21.46 0.47
N THR A 118 40.24 -20.61 0.87
CA THR A 118 39.43 -20.88 2.07
C THR A 118 38.43 -21.99 1.73
N LYS A 119 38.44 -23.07 2.53
CA LYS A 119 37.43 -24.13 2.41
C LYS A 119 36.07 -23.50 2.73
N LEU A 120 35.20 -23.42 1.73
CA LEU A 120 33.81 -23.00 1.94
C LEU A 120 33.20 -23.85 3.07
N PRO A 121 32.34 -23.27 3.91
CA PRO A 121 31.66 -24.03 4.94
C PRO A 121 30.93 -25.23 4.31
N LEU A 122 30.95 -26.37 5.01
CA LEU A 122 30.23 -27.56 4.54
C LEU A 122 28.72 -27.28 4.62
N GLU A 123 28.08 -27.13 3.46
CA GLU A 123 26.63 -26.95 3.36
C GLU A 123 25.93 -28.32 3.21
N PRO A 124 25.05 -28.71 4.15
CA PRO A 124 24.36 -29.99 4.07
C PRO A 124 23.27 -29.98 2.99
N ILE A 125 23.24 -31.02 2.16
CA ILE A 125 22.16 -31.26 1.19
C ILE A 125 21.20 -32.27 1.78
N VAL A 126 19.96 -31.84 2.07
CA VAL A 126 18.93 -32.67 2.73
C VAL A 126 17.84 -33.08 1.72
N PRO A 127 17.76 -34.37 1.33
CA PRO A 127 16.71 -34.85 0.44
C PRO A 127 15.37 -35.06 1.17
N TYR A 128 14.29 -35.24 0.40
CA TYR A 128 13.00 -35.62 0.95
C TYR A 128 13.07 -36.99 1.63
N VAL A 129 12.49 -37.10 2.84
CA VAL A 129 12.25 -38.41 3.49
C VAL A 129 11.22 -39.22 2.71
N ARG A 130 10.17 -38.55 2.23
CA ARG A 130 9.15 -39.10 1.32
C ARG A 130 8.92 -38.07 0.22
N GLN A 131 9.48 -38.34 -0.96
CA GLN A 131 9.37 -37.42 -2.08
C GLN A 131 7.96 -37.51 -2.69
N PRO A 132 7.25 -36.39 -2.83
CA PRO A 132 6.03 -36.37 -3.63
C PRO A 132 6.36 -36.69 -5.09
N GLU A 133 5.56 -37.54 -5.74
CA GLU A 133 5.70 -37.88 -7.17
C GLU A 133 5.73 -36.63 -8.06
N GLU A 134 5.01 -35.62 -7.58
CA GLU A 134 4.84 -34.33 -8.18
C GLU A 134 5.95 -33.32 -7.84
N VAL A 135 7.12 -33.70 -7.33
CA VAL A 135 8.18 -32.70 -7.08
C VAL A 135 9.48 -33.18 -7.69
N ILE A 136 9.98 -32.43 -8.68
CA ILE A 136 11.30 -32.62 -9.27
C ILE A 136 12.19 -31.47 -8.80
N PRO A 137 13.19 -31.72 -7.93
CA PRO A 137 14.11 -30.68 -7.50
C PRO A 137 14.77 -29.95 -8.67
N GLY A 138 14.82 -28.62 -8.58
CA GLY A 138 15.36 -27.74 -9.64
C GLY A 138 14.38 -27.39 -10.76
N ARG A 139 13.18 -27.97 -10.80
CA ARG A 139 12.13 -27.56 -11.76
C ARG A 139 10.99 -26.84 -11.01
N PRO A 140 10.71 -25.57 -11.33
CA PRO A 140 9.57 -24.88 -10.74
C PRO A 140 8.26 -25.51 -11.18
N ARG A 141 7.24 -25.36 -10.32
CA ARG A 141 5.86 -25.72 -10.62
C ARG A 141 4.96 -24.52 -10.50
N PHE A 142 3.95 -24.46 -11.34
CA PHE A 142 3.03 -23.36 -11.40
C PHE A 142 1.66 -23.79 -10.91
N TYR A 143 1.12 -23.07 -9.93
CA TYR A 143 -0.21 -23.32 -9.37
C TYR A 143 -1.15 -22.19 -9.75
N ALA A 144 -2.31 -22.52 -10.33
CA ALA A 144 -3.36 -21.56 -10.60
C ALA A 144 -4.11 -21.24 -9.30
N THR A 145 -4.09 -19.98 -8.88
CA THR A 145 -4.75 -19.49 -7.66
C THR A 145 -5.22 -18.05 -7.87
N ALA A 146 -5.69 -17.40 -6.80
CA ALA A 146 -6.10 -16.01 -6.84
C ALA A 146 -5.62 -15.24 -5.59
N VAL A 147 -5.32 -13.95 -5.77
CA VAL A 147 -5.07 -13.01 -4.68
C VAL A 147 -6.27 -12.10 -4.57
N THR A 148 -6.82 -11.93 -3.35
CA THR A 148 -7.98 -11.07 -3.12
C THR A 148 -7.58 -9.73 -2.53
N LEU A 149 -8.00 -8.64 -3.15
CA LEU A 149 -7.83 -7.27 -2.65
C LEU A 149 -9.15 -6.50 -2.83
N SER A 150 -9.62 -5.83 -1.78
CA SER A 150 -10.86 -5.03 -1.80
C SER A 150 -12.07 -5.78 -2.39
N GLY A 151 -12.17 -7.08 -2.12
CA GLY A 151 -13.23 -7.93 -2.65
C GLY A 151 -13.05 -8.41 -4.10
N TYR A 152 -11.99 -8.04 -4.82
CA TYR A 152 -11.71 -8.56 -6.17
C TYR A 152 -10.64 -9.65 -6.13
N ALA A 153 -10.88 -10.74 -6.85
CA ALA A 153 -9.94 -11.84 -6.98
C ALA A 153 -9.11 -11.68 -8.27
N SER A 154 -7.84 -11.30 -8.11
CA SER A 154 -6.85 -11.26 -9.19
C SER A 154 -6.37 -12.68 -9.51
N PRO A 155 -6.57 -13.17 -10.74
CA PRO A 155 -6.22 -14.53 -11.13
C PRO A 155 -4.72 -14.63 -11.42
N VAL A 156 -4.04 -15.52 -10.70
CA VAL A 156 -2.57 -15.65 -10.74
C VAL A 156 -2.13 -17.08 -10.99
N LEU A 157 -0.93 -17.18 -11.53
CA LEU A 157 -0.15 -18.39 -11.66
C LEU A 157 1.08 -18.24 -10.78
N VAL A 158 1.15 -19.01 -9.70
CA VAL A 158 2.22 -18.88 -8.70
C VAL A 158 3.27 -19.94 -8.95
N GLU A 159 4.50 -19.49 -9.20
CA GLU A 159 5.68 -20.32 -9.26
C GLU A 159 6.04 -20.80 -7.85
N SER A 160 6.23 -22.11 -7.70
CA SER A 160 6.56 -22.78 -6.46
C SER A 160 7.74 -23.71 -6.67
N HIS A 161 8.80 -23.48 -5.89
CA HIS A 161 9.96 -24.35 -5.81
C HIS A 161 9.84 -25.22 -4.58
N LEU A 162 9.82 -26.55 -4.76
CA LEU A 162 9.83 -27.51 -3.63
C LEU A 162 8.69 -27.27 -2.60
N GLY A 163 7.55 -26.75 -3.05
CA GLY A 163 6.40 -26.42 -2.20
C GLY A 163 6.42 -25.00 -1.60
N ARG A 164 7.40 -24.17 -1.95
CA ARG A 164 7.52 -22.78 -1.51
C ARG A 164 7.21 -21.85 -2.67
N PRO A 165 6.16 -21.02 -2.59
CA PRO A 165 5.92 -19.95 -3.57
C PRO A 165 7.14 -19.04 -3.70
N THR A 166 7.62 -18.75 -4.90
CA THR A 166 8.79 -17.86 -5.11
C THR A 166 8.47 -16.68 -6.00
N LYS A 167 7.46 -16.78 -6.86
CA LYS A 167 7.05 -15.71 -7.76
C LYS A 167 5.56 -15.82 -8.07
N ILE A 168 4.90 -14.68 -8.15
CA ILE A 168 3.50 -14.57 -8.59
C ILE A 168 3.53 -14.01 -10.02
N GLU A 169 2.79 -14.63 -10.93
CA GLU A 169 2.58 -14.15 -12.30
C GLU A 169 1.08 -14.17 -12.64
N GLY A 170 0.69 -13.52 -13.72
CA GLY A 170 -0.71 -13.45 -14.12
C GLY A 170 -1.16 -14.75 -14.78
N ASN A 171 -2.40 -15.16 -14.55
CA ASN A 171 -2.95 -16.30 -15.29
C ASN A 171 -3.31 -15.89 -16.74
N ASP A 172 -2.55 -16.39 -17.71
CA ASP A 172 -2.71 -16.13 -19.14
C ASP A 172 -4.05 -16.61 -19.71
N LYS A 173 -4.63 -17.66 -19.12
CA LYS A 173 -5.93 -18.22 -19.53
C LYS A 173 -7.12 -17.50 -18.92
N HIS A 174 -6.92 -16.63 -17.92
CA HIS A 174 -8.03 -15.95 -17.27
C HIS A 174 -8.35 -14.60 -17.95
N PRO A 175 -9.61 -14.34 -18.35
CA PRO A 175 -9.96 -13.14 -19.13
C PRO A 175 -9.72 -11.82 -18.39
N ALA A 176 -9.73 -11.84 -17.05
CA ALA A 176 -9.53 -10.65 -16.22
C ALA A 176 -8.07 -10.14 -16.17
N SER A 177 -7.07 -10.98 -16.47
CA SER A 177 -5.66 -10.56 -16.42
C SER A 177 -4.89 -10.83 -17.70
N LEU A 178 -5.23 -11.89 -18.45
CA LEU A 178 -4.52 -12.31 -19.67
C LEU A 178 -3.00 -12.33 -19.49
N GLY A 179 -2.54 -12.82 -18.33
CA GLY A 179 -1.13 -12.94 -17.98
C GLY A 179 -0.54 -11.72 -17.27
N GLY A 180 -1.29 -10.63 -17.11
CA GLY A 180 -0.86 -9.46 -16.34
C GLY A 180 -1.07 -9.62 -14.83
N THR A 181 -0.38 -8.78 -14.06
CA THR A 181 -0.54 -8.64 -12.59
C THR A 181 -0.36 -7.20 -12.19
N ASP A 182 -0.98 -6.79 -11.09
CA ASP A 182 -0.73 -5.48 -10.48
C ASP A 182 0.41 -5.52 -9.43
N ILE A 183 0.81 -4.34 -8.96
CA ILE A 183 1.92 -4.17 -8.00
C ILE A 183 1.64 -4.81 -6.63
N PHE A 184 0.39 -4.77 -6.15
CA PHE A 184 0.02 -5.36 -4.87
C PHE A 184 0.01 -6.88 -4.95
N THR A 185 -0.54 -7.43 -6.03
CA THR A 185 -0.54 -8.87 -6.31
C THR A 185 0.88 -9.42 -6.43
N GLN A 186 1.79 -8.70 -7.11
CA GLN A 186 3.21 -9.09 -7.19
C GLN A 186 3.90 -9.04 -5.83
N ALA A 187 3.64 -7.99 -5.02
CA ALA A 187 4.25 -7.81 -3.71
C ALA A 187 3.65 -8.72 -2.61
N ALA A 188 2.47 -9.30 -2.83
CA ALA A 188 1.77 -10.14 -1.85
C ALA A 188 2.61 -11.33 -1.35
N ILE A 189 3.56 -11.81 -2.16
CA ILE A 189 4.49 -12.86 -1.75
C ILE A 189 5.38 -12.46 -0.58
N LEU A 190 5.74 -11.18 -0.47
CA LEU A 190 6.56 -10.67 0.63
C LEU A 190 5.76 -10.71 1.94
N GLY A 191 4.45 -10.42 1.91
CA GLY A 191 3.59 -10.57 3.07
C GLY A 191 3.46 -12.02 3.56
N MET A 192 3.60 -13.01 2.67
CA MET A 192 3.63 -14.42 3.05
C MET A 192 4.92 -14.79 3.82
N TYR A 193 6.05 -14.20 3.42
CA TYR A 193 7.39 -14.43 4.00
C TYR A 193 7.80 -13.36 5.02
N ASP A 194 6.88 -12.52 5.45
CA ASP A 194 7.13 -11.48 6.43
C ASP A 194 7.46 -12.11 7.80
N PRO A 195 8.66 -11.87 8.38
CA PRO A 195 9.02 -12.39 9.70
C PRO A 195 8.13 -11.87 10.83
N ASP A 196 7.52 -10.69 10.67
CA ASP A 196 6.67 -10.05 11.68
C ASP A 196 5.24 -10.59 11.65
N ARG A 197 4.91 -11.46 10.68
CA ARG A 197 3.62 -12.13 10.62
C ARG A 197 3.37 -12.96 11.88
N SER A 198 2.14 -12.92 12.40
CA SER A 198 1.74 -13.69 13.58
C SER A 198 2.08 -15.18 13.41
N GLN A 199 3.01 -15.66 14.24
CA GLN A 199 3.47 -17.05 14.27
C GLN A 199 2.69 -17.90 15.28
N THR A 200 2.08 -17.25 16.26
CA THR A 200 1.34 -17.86 17.37
C THR A 200 0.04 -17.12 17.62
N ILE A 201 -0.91 -17.83 18.22
CA ILE A 201 -2.16 -17.24 18.69
C ILE A 201 -1.87 -16.52 19.99
N THR A 202 -2.51 -15.37 20.20
CA THR A 202 -2.37 -14.60 21.42
C THR A 202 -3.72 -14.37 22.09
N ASN A 203 -3.72 -14.40 23.42
CA ASN A 203 -4.85 -14.06 24.26
C ASN A 203 -4.41 -12.94 25.21
N ARG A 204 -4.95 -11.73 25.03
CA ARG A 204 -4.58 -10.55 25.83
C ARG A 204 -3.07 -10.23 25.86
N GLY A 205 -2.35 -10.62 24.81
CA GLY A 205 -0.90 -10.39 24.67
C GLY A 205 -0.03 -11.60 25.01
N ASP A 206 -0.58 -12.61 25.68
CA ASP A 206 0.14 -13.83 26.02
C ASP A 206 -0.03 -14.89 24.91
N VAL A 207 0.99 -15.73 24.70
CA VAL A 207 0.94 -16.82 23.73
C VAL A 207 -0.02 -17.90 24.20
N ASP A 208 -0.90 -18.34 23.30
CA ASP A 208 -1.89 -19.39 23.58
C ASP A 208 -2.00 -20.39 22.40
N SER A 209 -2.78 -21.45 22.61
CA SER A 209 -2.99 -22.55 21.67
C SER A 209 -4.32 -22.44 20.93
N TRP A 210 -4.38 -23.07 19.75
CA TRP A 210 -5.61 -23.16 18.96
C TRP A 210 -6.74 -23.90 19.69
N SER A 211 -6.40 -24.93 20.47
CA SER A 211 -7.39 -25.70 21.25
C SER A 211 -7.98 -24.85 22.38
N ALA A 212 -7.18 -24.02 23.05
CA ALA A 212 -7.65 -23.08 24.04
C ALA A 212 -8.60 -22.05 23.42
N PHE A 213 -8.21 -21.42 22.30
CA PHE A 213 -9.08 -20.50 21.55
C PHE A 213 -10.45 -21.11 21.21
N LEU A 214 -10.48 -22.35 20.69
CA LEU A 214 -11.73 -23.04 20.37
C LEU A 214 -12.57 -23.31 21.62
N LYS A 215 -11.95 -23.66 22.75
CA LYS A 215 -12.65 -23.89 24.03
C LYS A 215 -13.25 -22.58 24.56
N GLU A 216 -12.47 -21.51 24.56
CA GLU A 216 -12.89 -20.18 25.02
C GLU A 216 -14.01 -19.60 24.16
N THR A 217 -13.99 -19.85 22.85
CA THR A 217 -15.01 -19.31 21.93
C THR A 217 -16.34 -20.09 22.01
N LYS A 218 -16.30 -21.42 22.24
CA LYS A 218 -17.50 -22.27 22.29
C LYS A 218 -18.49 -21.89 23.40
N GLY A 219 -17.99 -21.53 24.59
CA GLY A 219 -18.83 -21.19 25.73
C GLY A 219 -19.74 -19.98 25.45
N PRO A 220 -19.17 -18.80 25.13
CA PRO A 220 -19.93 -17.61 24.76
C PRO A 220 -20.86 -17.82 23.56
N LEU A 221 -20.42 -18.55 22.53
CA LEU A 221 -21.29 -18.87 21.39
C LEU A 221 -22.49 -19.72 21.79
N THR A 222 -22.33 -20.68 22.72
CA THR A 222 -23.44 -21.49 23.22
C THR A 222 -24.45 -20.64 23.99
N VAL A 223 -23.98 -19.71 24.82
CA VAL A 223 -24.85 -18.75 25.53
C VAL A 223 -25.59 -17.85 24.53
N GLN A 224 -24.87 -17.32 23.54
CA GLN A 224 -25.46 -16.47 22.50
C GLN A 224 -26.49 -17.22 21.64
N LYS A 225 -26.39 -18.54 21.50
CA LYS A 225 -27.40 -19.34 20.80
C LYS A 225 -28.77 -19.24 21.48
N GLY A 226 -28.80 -19.23 22.81
CA GLY A 226 -30.04 -19.01 23.58
C GLY A 226 -30.58 -17.57 23.46
N LEU A 227 -29.70 -16.59 23.23
CA LEU A 227 -30.03 -15.17 23.05
C LEU A 227 -30.23 -14.77 21.58
N GLY A 228 -30.25 -15.72 20.66
CA GLY A 228 -30.33 -15.47 19.22
C GLY A 228 -29.13 -14.72 18.62
N GLY A 229 -28.02 -14.55 19.34
CA GLY A 229 -26.80 -13.91 18.85
C GLY A 229 -26.74 -12.39 18.97
N ALA A 230 -27.57 -11.77 19.81
CA ALA A 230 -27.65 -10.32 19.94
C ALA A 230 -26.30 -9.63 20.24
N GLY A 231 -25.41 -10.32 20.95
CA GLY A 231 -24.07 -9.83 21.31
C GLY A 231 -22.99 -10.12 20.26
N ILE A 232 -23.31 -10.75 19.13
CA ILE A 232 -22.33 -11.12 18.10
C ILE A 232 -22.30 -10.07 17.00
N ARG A 233 -21.10 -9.56 16.73
CA ARG A 233 -20.77 -8.68 15.61
C ARG A 233 -19.59 -9.27 14.86
N ILE A 234 -19.75 -9.45 13.55
CA ILE A 234 -18.69 -9.90 12.67
C ILE A 234 -18.28 -8.71 11.82
N LEU A 235 -16.99 -8.38 11.82
CA LEU A 235 -16.42 -7.36 10.96
C LEU A 235 -15.52 -8.04 9.93
N THR A 236 -15.77 -7.80 8.65
CA THR A 236 -14.92 -8.29 7.56
C THR A 236 -14.58 -7.17 6.60
N GLN A 237 -13.55 -7.38 5.79
CA GLN A 237 -13.39 -6.65 4.53
C GLN A 237 -14.48 -7.03 3.52
N THR A 238 -14.43 -6.41 2.34
CA THR A 238 -15.32 -6.79 1.23
C THR A 238 -15.02 -8.22 0.79
N ILE A 239 -16.05 -9.08 0.78
CA ILE A 239 -15.94 -10.50 0.42
C ILE A 239 -16.75 -10.76 -0.85
N SER A 240 -16.10 -11.28 -1.88
CA SER A 240 -16.76 -11.80 -3.10
C SER A 240 -16.76 -13.33 -3.19
N SER A 241 -16.12 -14.02 -2.25
CA SER A 241 -16.06 -15.48 -2.24
C SER A 241 -17.44 -16.09 -1.97
N PRO A 242 -18.00 -16.90 -2.89
CA PRO A 242 -19.30 -17.54 -2.67
C PRO A 242 -19.30 -18.45 -1.44
N THR A 243 -18.21 -19.18 -1.21
CA THR A 243 -18.10 -20.12 -0.10
C THR A 243 -18.12 -19.42 1.25
N LEU A 244 -17.37 -18.32 1.40
CA LEU A 244 -17.34 -17.55 2.63
C LEU A 244 -18.66 -16.80 2.86
N ALA A 245 -19.26 -16.26 1.80
CA ALA A 245 -20.58 -15.64 1.88
C ALA A 245 -21.64 -16.63 2.37
N ASP A 246 -21.63 -17.87 1.87
CA ASP A 246 -22.56 -18.91 2.30
C ASP A 246 -22.31 -19.36 3.74
N GLN A 247 -21.04 -19.45 4.18
CA GLN A 247 -20.70 -19.73 5.57
C GLN A 247 -21.21 -18.63 6.52
N LEU A 248 -21.05 -17.36 6.15
CA LEU A 248 -21.56 -16.23 6.94
C LEU A 248 -23.09 -16.22 6.97
N ARG A 249 -23.76 -16.46 5.84
CA ARG A 249 -25.23 -16.61 5.81
C ARG A 249 -25.70 -17.78 6.67
N ALA A 250 -25.02 -18.92 6.62
CA ALA A 250 -25.33 -20.06 7.47
C ALA A 250 -25.14 -19.72 8.96
N PHE A 251 -24.09 -18.98 9.30
CA PHE A 251 -23.86 -18.49 10.64
C PHE A 251 -24.98 -17.55 11.12
N LEU A 252 -25.40 -16.58 10.29
CA LEU A 252 -26.50 -15.66 10.61
C LEU A 252 -27.86 -16.37 10.73
N LYS A 253 -28.06 -17.51 10.06
CA LYS A 253 -29.25 -18.36 10.27
C LYS A 253 -29.26 -19.03 11.65
N ILE A 254 -28.10 -19.40 12.17
CA ILE A 254 -27.96 -19.97 13.52
C ILE A 254 -28.14 -18.89 14.59
N TYR A 255 -27.72 -17.66 14.30
CA TYR A 255 -27.75 -16.51 15.19
C TYR A 255 -28.49 -15.31 14.57
N PRO A 256 -29.84 -15.29 14.57
CA PRO A 256 -30.63 -14.30 13.83
C PRO A 256 -30.44 -12.83 14.22
N GLN A 257 -29.99 -12.55 15.45
CA GLN A 257 -29.73 -11.21 15.97
C GLN A 257 -28.25 -10.79 15.84
N ALA A 258 -27.40 -11.68 15.33
CA ALA A 258 -26.03 -11.33 14.97
C ALA A 258 -26.01 -10.38 13.77
N LYS A 259 -25.01 -9.49 13.71
CA LYS A 259 -24.84 -8.57 12.58
C LYS A 259 -23.48 -8.79 11.95
N TRP A 260 -23.50 -8.83 10.62
CA TRP A 260 -22.31 -8.82 9.80
C TRP A 260 -22.12 -7.42 9.23
N HIS A 261 -20.98 -6.83 9.55
CA HIS A 261 -20.53 -5.53 9.09
C HIS A 261 -19.38 -5.72 8.11
N VAL A 262 -19.46 -5.03 6.99
CA VAL A 262 -18.40 -4.97 5.99
C VAL A 262 -17.77 -3.59 6.09
N TYR A 263 -16.45 -3.54 6.16
CA TYR A 263 -15.68 -2.29 6.19
C TYR A 263 -14.46 -2.40 5.30
N GLU A 264 -14.31 -1.44 4.40
CA GLU A 264 -13.11 -1.24 3.60
C GLU A 264 -12.70 0.23 3.75
N PRO A 265 -11.42 0.54 4.03
CA PRO A 265 -10.96 1.93 4.11
C PRO A 265 -11.04 2.65 2.75
N VAL A 266 -10.83 1.92 1.66
CA VAL A 266 -11.08 2.38 0.28
C VAL A 266 -12.27 1.59 -0.24
N ASN A 267 -13.47 2.09 0.05
CA ASN A 267 -14.73 1.43 -0.29
C ASN A 267 -15.26 1.85 -1.66
N ARG A 268 -16.34 1.17 -2.08
CA ARG A 268 -17.07 1.43 -3.33
C ARG A 268 -18.53 1.75 -3.05
N ASP A 269 -18.82 2.32 -1.89
CA ASP A 269 -20.19 2.58 -1.45
C ASP A 269 -20.87 3.58 -2.39
N ASN A 270 -20.14 4.63 -2.82
CA ASN A 270 -20.66 5.61 -3.77
C ASN A 270 -20.97 5.01 -5.15
N VAL A 271 -20.13 4.08 -5.61
CA VAL A 271 -20.32 3.36 -6.88
C VAL A 271 -21.61 2.54 -6.81
N LEU A 272 -21.81 1.79 -5.72
CA LEU A 272 -22.99 0.95 -5.51
C LEU A 272 -24.28 1.77 -5.34
N GLU A 273 -24.24 2.87 -4.58
CA GLU A 273 -25.39 3.77 -4.43
C GLU A 273 -25.70 4.50 -5.74
N GLY A 274 -24.69 4.92 -6.50
CA GLY A 274 -24.88 5.50 -7.83
C GLY A 274 -25.50 4.53 -8.83
N ALA A 275 -25.07 3.27 -8.82
CA ALA A 275 -25.67 2.21 -9.61
C ALA A 275 -27.14 1.96 -9.22
N LYS A 276 -27.47 1.97 -7.92
CA LYS A 276 -28.86 1.88 -7.45
C LYS A 276 -29.71 3.07 -7.89
N LEU A 277 -29.16 4.28 -7.87
CA LEU A 277 -29.87 5.47 -8.35
C LEU A 277 -30.17 5.40 -9.86
N ALA A 278 -29.24 4.89 -10.66
CA ALA A 278 -29.42 4.76 -12.11
C ALA A 278 -30.31 3.58 -12.52
N PHE A 279 -30.13 2.40 -11.90
CA PHE A 279 -30.72 1.13 -12.36
C PHE A 279 -31.72 0.50 -11.37
N GLY A 280 -31.92 1.10 -10.19
CA GLY A 280 -32.80 0.58 -9.14
C GLY A 280 -32.24 -0.62 -8.36
N GLN A 281 -31.05 -1.12 -8.70
CA GLN A 281 -30.41 -2.27 -8.07
C GLN A 281 -28.88 -2.11 -8.06
N PRO A 282 -28.16 -2.74 -7.11
CA PRO A 282 -26.70 -2.71 -7.12
C PRO A 282 -26.16 -3.54 -8.28
N VAL A 283 -25.60 -2.89 -9.30
CA VAL A 283 -24.91 -3.53 -10.42
C VAL A 283 -23.43 -3.18 -10.41
N GLU A 284 -22.61 -4.11 -10.91
CA GLU A 284 -21.18 -3.90 -11.10
C GLU A 284 -20.89 -3.59 -12.57
N THR A 285 -20.30 -2.42 -12.83
CA THR A 285 -20.02 -1.99 -14.20
C THR A 285 -18.68 -2.53 -14.68
N ARG A 286 -18.67 -3.15 -15.86
CA ARG A 286 -17.46 -3.65 -16.52
C ARG A 286 -17.28 -2.93 -17.84
N TYR A 287 -16.21 -2.16 -17.95
CA TYR A 287 -15.90 -1.38 -19.15
C TYR A 287 -15.15 -2.23 -20.19
N ASP A 288 -15.48 -2.07 -21.47
CA ASP A 288 -14.80 -2.73 -22.59
C ASP A 288 -14.00 -1.71 -23.41
N PHE A 289 -12.77 -1.43 -22.95
CA PHE A 289 -11.88 -0.48 -23.60
C PHE A 289 -11.43 -0.91 -25.01
N SER A 290 -11.61 -2.19 -25.37
CA SER A 290 -11.24 -2.67 -26.70
C SER A 290 -12.11 -2.06 -27.82
N LYS A 291 -13.28 -1.53 -27.46
CA LYS A 291 -14.26 -0.91 -28.36
C LYS A 291 -14.37 0.60 -28.20
N ALA A 292 -13.61 1.21 -27.29
CA ALA A 292 -13.67 2.64 -27.04
C ALA A 292 -12.70 3.39 -27.97
N ASP A 293 -13.23 4.26 -28.83
CA ASP A 293 -12.52 5.31 -29.58
C ASP A 293 -12.31 6.56 -28.72
N VAL A 294 -13.28 6.92 -27.86
CA VAL A 294 -13.20 8.09 -26.96
C VAL A 294 -13.41 7.65 -25.53
N ILE A 295 -12.47 8.00 -24.66
CA ILE A 295 -12.50 7.68 -23.23
C ILE A 295 -12.54 8.98 -22.45
N VAL A 296 -13.44 9.08 -21.49
CA VAL A 296 -13.59 10.22 -20.59
C VAL A 296 -13.49 9.72 -19.16
N SER A 297 -12.43 10.12 -18.46
CA SER A 297 -12.27 9.89 -17.04
C SER A 297 -12.76 11.12 -16.27
N LEU A 298 -13.69 10.89 -15.35
CA LEU A 298 -14.19 11.85 -14.38
C LEU A 298 -13.55 11.51 -13.04
N ASP A 299 -12.26 11.82 -12.93
CA ASP A 299 -11.40 11.61 -11.77
C ASP A 299 -11.23 10.11 -11.43
N ALA A 300 -11.33 9.26 -12.44
CA ALA A 300 -11.10 7.82 -12.34
C ALA A 300 -9.66 7.45 -12.69
N ASP A 301 -8.97 6.76 -11.76
CA ASP A 301 -7.62 6.23 -11.97
C ASP A 301 -7.66 4.76 -12.45
N PHE A 302 -8.38 4.49 -13.54
CA PHE A 302 -8.67 3.13 -14.02
C PHE A 302 -7.45 2.34 -14.53
N LEU A 303 -6.31 3.00 -14.76
CA LEU A 303 -5.03 2.36 -15.10
C LEU A 303 -4.17 2.07 -13.87
N TYR A 304 -4.55 2.53 -12.67
CA TYR A 304 -3.77 2.34 -11.45
C TYR A 304 -4.03 0.99 -10.79
N ALA A 305 -3.03 0.50 -10.06
CA ALA A 305 -3.15 -0.67 -9.19
C ALA A 305 -4.05 -0.34 -8.01
N GLY A 306 -5.30 -0.78 -8.05
CA GLY A 306 -6.31 -0.48 -7.04
C GLY A 306 -7.70 -0.35 -7.64
N PHE A 307 -7.80 0.10 -8.90
CA PHE A 307 -9.07 0.14 -9.61
C PHE A 307 -9.51 -1.28 -10.01
N PRO A 308 -10.76 -1.69 -9.74
CA PRO A 308 -11.23 -3.03 -10.07
C PRO A 308 -11.12 -3.38 -11.56
N GLY A 309 -10.45 -4.49 -11.87
CA GLY A 309 -10.26 -4.95 -13.25
C GLY A 309 -9.19 -4.19 -14.04
N ASN A 310 -8.39 -3.33 -13.40
CA ASN A 310 -7.35 -2.52 -14.03
C ASN A 310 -6.44 -3.29 -15.00
N THR A 311 -6.05 -4.52 -14.68
CA THR A 311 -5.08 -5.30 -15.47
C THR A 311 -5.64 -5.56 -16.86
N ARG A 312 -6.94 -5.85 -16.95
CA ARG A 312 -7.64 -5.98 -18.23
C ARG A 312 -7.74 -4.63 -18.93
N TYR A 313 -8.12 -3.58 -18.20
CA TYR A 313 -8.31 -2.24 -18.75
C TYR A 313 -7.03 -1.65 -19.33
N ILE A 314 -5.91 -1.77 -18.63
CA ILE A 314 -4.58 -1.36 -19.09
C ILE A 314 -4.22 -2.07 -20.38
N ARG A 315 -4.46 -3.39 -20.47
CA ARG A 315 -4.13 -4.17 -21.68
C ARG A 315 -4.97 -3.74 -22.87
N ASP A 316 -6.26 -3.53 -22.67
CA ASP A 316 -7.16 -3.10 -23.75
C ASP A 316 -6.92 -1.66 -24.17
N PHE A 317 -6.69 -0.76 -23.21
CA PHE A 317 -6.28 0.62 -23.46
C PHE A 317 -4.97 0.65 -24.26
N ALA A 318 -3.92 -0.05 -23.82
CA ALA A 318 -2.62 -0.03 -24.48
C ALA A 318 -2.68 -0.52 -25.93
N LYS A 319 -3.50 -1.52 -26.25
CA LYS A 319 -3.71 -1.99 -27.64
C LYS A 319 -4.27 -0.90 -28.56
N ARG A 320 -5.03 0.05 -28.01
CA ARG A 320 -5.68 1.15 -28.72
C ARG A 320 -4.82 2.41 -28.76
N ARG A 321 -3.58 2.34 -28.27
CA ARG A 321 -2.60 3.44 -28.24
C ARG A 321 -1.46 3.26 -29.25
N ASN A 322 -1.70 2.56 -30.36
CA ASN A 322 -0.74 2.41 -31.45
C ASN A 322 -0.68 3.70 -32.31
N PRO A 323 0.46 4.42 -32.37
CA PRO A 323 0.56 5.68 -33.12
C PRO A 323 0.43 5.49 -34.64
N ASP A 324 0.73 4.31 -35.17
CA ASP A 324 0.62 4.00 -36.60
C ASP A 324 -0.80 3.60 -37.03
N GLY A 325 -1.73 3.49 -36.08
CA GLY A 325 -3.12 3.10 -36.31
C GLY A 325 -4.13 4.16 -35.85
N GLN A 326 -5.41 3.78 -35.82
CA GLN A 326 -6.43 4.60 -35.16
C GLN A 326 -6.26 4.52 -33.65
N MET A 327 -5.90 5.65 -33.05
CA MET A 327 -5.66 5.77 -31.62
C MET A 327 -6.90 6.25 -30.88
N SER A 328 -7.22 5.61 -29.76
CA SER A 328 -8.29 6.07 -28.88
C SER A 328 -7.92 7.41 -28.24
N ARG A 329 -8.82 8.40 -28.30
CA ARG A 329 -8.66 9.68 -27.61
C ARG A 329 -9.02 9.55 -26.14
N PHE A 330 -8.21 10.13 -25.27
CA PHE A 330 -8.43 10.06 -23.84
C PHE A 330 -8.45 11.45 -23.19
N TYR A 331 -9.59 11.78 -22.60
CA TYR A 331 -9.85 12.96 -21.80
C TYR A 331 -9.83 12.60 -20.30
N ALA A 332 -8.94 13.23 -19.54
CA ALA A 332 -8.89 13.11 -18.08
C ALA A 332 -9.32 14.42 -17.43
N ILE A 333 -10.47 14.38 -16.76
CA ILE A 333 -10.98 15.47 -15.93
C ILE A 333 -10.72 15.04 -14.49
N GLU A 334 -9.67 15.56 -13.85
CA GLU A 334 -9.22 15.05 -12.55
C GLU A 334 -8.80 16.20 -11.62
N CYS A 335 -8.96 15.98 -10.31
CA CYS A 335 -8.59 16.99 -9.31
C CYS A 335 -7.16 16.88 -8.84
N THR A 336 -6.60 15.68 -8.87
CA THR A 336 -5.22 15.39 -8.47
C THR A 336 -4.52 14.70 -9.63
N PRO A 337 -3.25 15.02 -9.93
CA PRO A 337 -2.48 14.28 -10.93
C PRO A 337 -2.44 12.79 -10.62
N THR A 338 -2.93 11.97 -11.55
CA THR A 338 -2.92 10.50 -11.42
C THR A 338 -2.01 9.82 -12.45
N SER A 339 -1.71 8.54 -12.23
CA SER A 339 -0.98 7.73 -13.22
C SER A 339 -1.77 7.56 -14.51
N THR A 340 -3.10 7.48 -14.40
CA THR A 340 -4.02 7.48 -15.54
C THR A 340 -3.99 8.81 -16.27
N GLY A 341 -4.14 9.94 -15.57
CA GLY A 341 -4.12 11.28 -16.15
C GLY A 341 -2.83 11.62 -16.89
N ALA A 342 -1.68 11.08 -16.45
CA ALA A 342 -0.40 11.21 -17.15
C ALA A 342 -0.37 10.52 -18.54
N LYS A 343 -1.33 9.65 -18.85
CA LYS A 343 -1.51 9.00 -20.15
C LYS A 343 -2.64 9.60 -20.99
N ALA A 344 -3.29 10.66 -20.50
CA ALA A 344 -4.33 11.37 -21.24
C ALA A 344 -3.75 12.21 -22.38
N ASP A 345 -4.52 12.31 -23.47
CA ASP A 345 -4.22 13.26 -24.55
C ASP A 345 -4.63 14.67 -24.13
N HIS A 346 -5.76 14.76 -23.42
CA HIS A 346 -6.33 15.99 -22.93
C HIS A 346 -6.59 15.88 -21.44
N ARG A 347 -5.92 16.72 -20.65
CA ARG A 347 -6.08 16.76 -19.20
C ARG A 347 -6.66 18.10 -18.77
N LEU A 348 -7.80 18.05 -18.08
CA LEU A 348 -8.44 19.20 -17.48
C LEU A 348 -8.33 19.10 -15.96
N PRO A 349 -7.51 19.95 -15.31
CA PRO A 349 -7.47 20.01 -13.85
C PRO A 349 -8.73 20.71 -13.33
N VAL A 350 -9.54 20.02 -12.54
CA VAL A 350 -10.80 20.54 -11.99
C VAL A 350 -10.83 20.32 -10.49
N ARG A 351 -11.33 21.27 -9.68
CA ARG A 351 -11.44 21.02 -8.23
C ARG A 351 -12.45 19.89 -7.99
N ALA A 352 -12.25 19.08 -6.96
CA ALA A 352 -13.12 17.94 -6.68
C ALA A 352 -14.62 18.31 -6.60
N VAL A 353 -14.93 19.49 -6.03
CA VAL A 353 -16.30 20.02 -5.92
C VAL A 353 -16.93 20.42 -7.26
N ASP A 354 -16.12 20.76 -8.26
CA ASP A 354 -16.60 21.23 -9.56
C ASP A 354 -16.84 20.07 -10.54
N ILE A 355 -16.39 18.85 -10.23
CA ILE A 355 -16.57 17.66 -11.09
C ILE A 355 -18.05 17.33 -11.26
N GLU A 356 -18.85 17.39 -10.19
CA GLU A 356 -20.29 17.17 -10.31
C GLU A 356 -20.94 18.18 -11.26
N GLY A 357 -20.57 19.46 -11.16
CA GLY A 357 -21.04 20.51 -12.06
C GLY A 357 -20.65 20.24 -13.51
N PHE A 358 -19.40 19.83 -13.75
CA PHE A 358 -18.91 19.44 -15.08
C PHE A 358 -19.72 18.29 -15.68
N VAL A 359 -19.97 17.23 -14.91
CA VAL A 359 -20.73 16.05 -15.36
C VAL A 359 -22.18 16.40 -15.66
N ARG A 360 -22.80 17.27 -14.85
CA ARG A 360 -24.16 17.78 -15.12
C ARG A 360 -24.24 18.55 -16.44
N ALA A 361 -23.22 19.34 -16.78
CA ALA A 361 -23.18 20.05 -18.05
C ALA A 361 -22.98 19.11 -19.25
N VAL A 362 -22.19 18.05 -19.11
CA VAL A 362 -22.11 16.98 -20.13
C VAL A 362 -23.48 16.33 -20.28
N ALA A 363 -24.12 15.97 -19.16
CA ALA A 363 -25.45 15.35 -19.17
C ALA A 363 -26.55 16.25 -19.77
N SER A 364 -26.51 17.56 -19.52
CA SER A 364 -27.48 18.50 -20.11
C SER A 364 -27.30 18.64 -21.62
N GLY A 365 -26.05 18.60 -22.10
CA GLY A 365 -25.76 18.59 -23.54
C GLY A 365 -26.35 17.39 -24.30
N TYR A 366 -26.69 16.30 -23.60
CA TYR A 366 -27.40 15.13 -24.13
C TYR A 366 -28.88 15.06 -23.71
N GLY A 367 -29.42 16.11 -23.09
CA GLY A 367 -30.83 16.19 -22.71
C GLY A 367 -31.23 15.29 -21.53
N ILE A 368 -30.26 14.78 -20.76
CA ILE A 368 -30.49 13.88 -19.62
C ILE A 368 -30.98 14.65 -18.39
N VAL A 369 -30.44 15.85 -18.19
CA VAL A 369 -30.81 16.77 -17.11
C VAL A 369 -31.12 18.16 -17.69
N PRO A 370 -31.85 19.02 -16.95
CA PRO A 370 -32.08 20.40 -17.37
C PRO A 370 -30.76 21.14 -17.64
N ASP A 371 -30.82 22.17 -18.47
CA ASP A 371 -29.65 22.99 -18.80
C ASP A 371 -28.98 23.57 -17.55
N VAL A 372 -27.67 23.32 -17.45
CA VAL A 372 -26.82 23.83 -16.37
C VAL A 372 -25.77 24.75 -16.98
N ASP A 373 -25.78 26.01 -16.54
CA ASP A 373 -24.71 26.94 -16.85
C ASP A 373 -23.48 26.60 -15.99
N ILE A 374 -22.40 26.20 -16.65
CA ILE A 374 -21.08 26.05 -16.03
C ILE A 374 -20.18 27.21 -16.43
N ARG A 375 -19.45 27.75 -15.45
CA ARG A 375 -18.48 28.80 -15.68
C ARG A 375 -17.13 28.17 -15.97
N LEU A 376 -16.84 27.98 -17.25
CA LEU A 376 -15.56 27.50 -17.75
C LEU A 376 -14.70 28.67 -18.24
N ASP A 377 -13.41 28.64 -17.95
CA ASP A 377 -12.46 29.59 -18.52
C ASP A 377 -12.26 29.32 -20.03
N GLY A 378 -11.70 30.28 -20.78
CA GLY A 378 -11.64 30.21 -22.24
C GLY A 378 -10.99 28.95 -22.82
N ASN A 379 -9.93 28.43 -22.18
CA ASN A 379 -9.28 27.18 -22.58
C ASN A 379 -10.13 25.94 -22.23
N GLU A 380 -10.76 25.94 -21.07
CA GLU A 380 -11.62 24.85 -20.58
C GLU A 380 -12.89 24.74 -21.42
N SER A 381 -13.47 25.87 -21.82
CA SER A 381 -14.62 25.95 -22.72
C SER A 381 -14.31 25.35 -24.09
N GLY A 382 -13.12 25.63 -24.63
CA GLY A 382 -12.65 25.03 -25.88
C GLY A 382 -12.52 23.50 -25.78
N LEU A 383 -11.92 23.01 -24.69
CA LEU A 383 -11.80 21.58 -24.43
C LEU A 383 -13.17 20.91 -24.25
N PHE A 384 -14.07 21.54 -23.50
CA PHE A 384 -15.42 21.03 -23.26
C PHE A 384 -16.21 20.91 -24.57
N LYS A 385 -16.14 21.92 -25.44
CA LYS A 385 -16.77 21.86 -26.76
C LYS A 385 -16.19 20.74 -27.64
N ALA A 386 -14.88 20.53 -27.59
CA ALA A 386 -14.23 19.44 -28.31
C ALA A 386 -14.66 18.07 -27.77
N LEU A 387 -14.71 17.92 -26.44
CA LEU A 387 -15.19 16.72 -25.76
C LEU A 387 -16.62 16.37 -26.17
N MET A 388 -17.55 17.31 -26.07
CA MET A 388 -18.96 17.10 -26.48
C MET A 388 -19.08 16.75 -27.96
N GLY A 389 -18.26 17.38 -28.81
CA GLY A 389 -18.20 17.06 -30.24
C GLY A 389 -17.69 15.64 -30.52
N ASP A 390 -16.66 15.20 -29.81
CA ASP A 390 -16.09 13.86 -29.99
C ASP A 390 -17.00 12.77 -29.44
N LEU A 391 -17.62 12.98 -28.26
CA LEU A 391 -18.62 12.06 -27.72
C LEU A 391 -19.83 11.92 -28.66
N GLY A 392 -20.31 13.02 -29.26
CA GLY A 392 -21.41 12.98 -30.23
C GLY A 392 -21.07 12.29 -31.55
N ARG A 393 -19.81 12.33 -32.00
CA ARG A 393 -19.36 11.66 -33.25
C ARG A 393 -19.08 10.16 -33.07
N HIS A 394 -18.72 9.75 -31.85
CA HIS A 394 -18.32 8.38 -31.52
C HIS A 394 -19.40 7.66 -30.70
N HIS A 395 -20.66 7.86 -31.07
CA HIS A 395 -21.81 7.12 -30.51
C HIS A 395 -21.61 5.62 -30.70
N GLY A 396 -21.77 4.85 -29.62
CA GLY A 396 -21.52 3.41 -29.54
C GLY A 396 -20.06 2.99 -29.38
N SER A 397 -19.10 3.93 -29.47
CA SER A 397 -17.66 3.67 -29.28
C SER A 397 -17.00 4.64 -28.29
N CYS A 398 -17.75 5.13 -27.31
CA CYS A 398 -17.20 5.96 -26.25
C CYS A 398 -17.53 5.40 -24.85
N VAL A 399 -16.76 5.84 -23.86
CA VAL A 399 -16.95 5.42 -22.47
C VAL A 399 -16.65 6.58 -21.51
N VAL A 400 -17.56 6.79 -20.56
CA VAL A 400 -17.44 7.77 -19.48
C VAL A 400 -17.29 7.02 -18.16
N ILE A 401 -16.22 7.33 -17.42
CA ILE A 401 -15.80 6.56 -16.25
C ILE A 401 -15.71 7.47 -15.03
N PRO A 402 -16.60 7.32 -14.04
CA PRO A 402 -16.54 8.06 -12.78
C PRO A 402 -15.50 7.44 -11.82
N GLY A 403 -14.75 8.29 -11.12
CA GLY A 403 -13.83 7.87 -10.05
C GLY A 403 -14.57 7.31 -8.84
N GLU A 404 -14.00 6.31 -8.17
CA GLU A 404 -14.69 5.56 -7.10
C GLU A 404 -15.04 6.41 -5.87
N HIS A 405 -14.31 7.51 -5.65
CA HIS A 405 -14.54 8.46 -4.57
C HIS A 405 -15.54 9.57 -4.93
N GLN A 406 -15.99 9.66 -6.18
CA GLN A 406 -16.97 10.66 -6.59
C GLN A 406 -18.32 10.42 -5.91
N PRO A 407 -19.15 11.46 -5.71
CA PRO A 407 -20.47 11.27 -5.11
C PRO A 407 -21.36 10.31 -5.92
N PRO A 408 -22.33 9.61 -5.29
CA PRO A 408 -23.22 8.67 -5.97
C PRO A 408 -23.92 9.25 -7.21
N LEU A 409 -24.24 10.54 -7.18
CA LEU A 409 -24.89 11.21 -8.31
C LEU A 409 -24.00 11.27 -9.56
N VAL A 410 -22.68 11.45 -9.40
CA VAL A 410 -21.73 11.46 -10.53
C VAL A 410 -21.73 10.11 -11.22
N HIS A 411 -21.74 9.02 -10.43
CA HIS A 411 -21.88 7.67 -10.97
C HIS A 411 -23.19 7.47 -11.72
N ALA A 412 -24.32 7.92 -11.15
CA ALA A 412 -25.63 7.79 -11.79
C ALA A 412 -25.70 8.56 -13.12
N LEU A 413 -25.16 9.79 -13.16
CA LEU A 413 -25.09 10.58 -14.40
C LEU A 413 -24.13 9.96 -15.42
N ALA A 414 -22.98 9.43 -15.00
CA ALA A 414 -22.08 8.73 -15.91
C ALA A 414 -22.75 7.49 -16.53
N HIS A 415 -23.55 6.74 -15.77
CA HIS A 415 -24.36 5.65 -16.32
C HIS A 415 -25.40 6.15 -17.33
N ALA A 416 -26.12 7.22 -17.02
CA ALA A 416 -27.10 7.80 -17.95
C ALA A 416 -26.45 8.35 -19.24
N ILE A 417 -25.27 8.95 -19.12
CA ILE A 417 -24.49 9.41 -20.28
C ILE A 417 -24.04 8.21 -21.14
N ASN A 418 -23.50 7.16 -20.53
CA ASN A 418 -23.11 5.95 -21.25
C ASN A 418 -24.29 5.19 -21.90
N ASP A 419 -25.51 5.36 -21.39
CA ASP A 419 -26.73 4.77 -21.99
C ASP A 419 -27.23 5.61 -23.17
N ALA A 420 -27.05 6.93 -23.11
CA ALA A 420 -27.43 7.86 -24.18
C ALA A 420 -26.43 7.87 -25.36
N LEU A 421 -25.16 7.59 -25.08
CA LEU A 421 -24.05 7.52 -26.04
C LEU A 421 -23.86 6.12 -26.63
#